data_AF-A0A1V5AQM7-F1
#
_entry.id   AF-A0A1V5AQM7-F1
#
_cell.length_a   1.000
_cell.length_b   1.000
_cell.length_c   1.000
_cell.angle_alpha   90.00
_cell.angle_beta   90.00
_cell.angle_gamma   90.00
#
_symmetry.space_group_name_H-M   'P 1'
#
loop_
_entity.id
_entity.type
_entity.pdbx_description
1 polymer ?
#
loop_
_entity_poly.entity_id
_entity_poly.type
_entity_poly.pdbx_seq_one_letter_code
_entity_poly.pdbx_strand_id
1 'polypeptide(L)'
;MDPDVLVFDEPTSGLDPSGSEDIMELLDELNQQGKTIIISTHDIELAYPWAERAILLLNGKILQEDVPDVAFGDQDLVRKARLSIPTLLELYLELERRGFHLPGRKPRTVLDMINIMDRAFRNKPCYTEPGTISLVDVDSPNGVDLSVWRSSNPGVPIGGMGTRAKQYAADRMIPLDFTYGVIDKCILKALLGEDSLIIITGSMVQRVHERVDEFCRENQVCIRVSNLSKDGNR
;
A
#
# COMPACT_ATOMS: atom_id res chain seq x y z
N MET A 1 -29.12 6.52 -6.99
CA MET A 1 -28.78 6.46 -5.56
C MET A 1 -27.27 6.49 -5.49
N ASP A 2 -26.69 7.49 -4.83
CA ASP A 2 -25.25 7.63 -4.62
C ASP A 2 -25.02 7.88 -3.12
N PRO A 3 -24.95 6.82 -2.29
CA PRO A 3 -24.89 6.97 -0.84
C PRO A 3 -23.52 7.49 -0.39
N ASP A 4 -23.48 8.22 0.73
CA ASP A 4 -22.23 8.72 1.33
C ASP A 4 -21.55 7.69 2.23
N VAL A 5 -22.30 6.69 2.71
CA VAL A 5 -21.82 5.61 3.58
C VAL A 5 -22.14 4.26 2.95
N LEU A 6 -21.12 3.42 2.82
CA LEU A 6 -21.22 2.06 2.32
C LEU A 6 -20.82 1.08 3.43
N VAL A 7 -21.66 0.07 3.65
CA VAL A 7 -21.44 -0.96 4.68
C VAL A 7 -21.37 -2.31 4.00
N PHE A 8 -20.28 -3.04 4.25
CA PHE A 8 -20.02 -4.35 3.69
C PHE A 8 -19.83 -5.38 4.80
N ASP A 9 -20.43 -6.55 4.63
CA ASP A 9 -20.22 -7.71 5.50
C ASP A 9 -19.36 -8.73 4.75
N GLU A 10 -18.12 -8.92 5.20
CA GLU A 10 -17.13 -9.85 4.64
C GLU A 10 -16.97 -9.76 3.10
N PRO A 11 -16.66 -8.58 2.54
CA PRO A 11 -16.69 -8.34 1.09
C PRO A 11 -15.66 -9.16 0.29
N THR A 12 -14.63 -9.68 0.94
CA THR A 12 -13.56 -10.48 0.32
C THR A 12 -13.71 -11.98 0.57
N SER A 13 -14.74 -12.41 1.29
CA SER A 13 -14.93 -13.81 1.64
C SER A 13 -15.17 -14.69 0.41
N GLY A 14 -14.41 -15.79 0.32
CA GLY A 14 -14.48 -16.74 -0.79
C GLY A 14 -13.78 -16.30 -2.08
N LEU A 15 -13.09 -15.15 -2.07
CA LEU A 15 -12.21 -14.73 -3.17
C LEU A 15 -10.80 -15.32 -3.00
N ASP A 16 -10.11 -15.46 -4.12
CA ASP A 16 -8.67 -15.72 -4.11
C ASP A 16 -7.90 -14.44 -3.73
N PRO A 17 -6.59 -14.52 -3.43
CA PRO A 17 -5.82 -13.34 -3.02
C PRO A 17 -5.90 -12.17 -4.00
N SER A 18 -5.90 -12.45 -5.31
CA SER A 18 -5.99 -11.41 -6.34
C SER A 18 -7.36 -10.72 -6.34
N GLY A 19 -8.45 -11.48 -6.22
CA GLY A 19 -9.80 -10.93 -6.15
C GLY A 19 -10.03 -10.11 -4.89
N SER A 20 -9.47 -10.53 -3.75
CA SER A 20 -9.50 -9.76 -2.51
C SER A 20 -8.75 -8.43 -2.65
N GLU A 21 -7.58 -8.44 -3.29
CA GLU A 21 -6.82 -7.23 -3.62
C GLU A 21 -7.61 -6.27 -4.52
N ASP A 22 -8.31 -6.78 -5.53
CA ASP A 22 -9.13 -5.96 -6.44
C ASP A 22 -10.32 -5.32 -5.72
N ILE A 23 -10.99 -6.06 -4.82
CA ILE A 23 -12.05 -5.50 -3.99
C ILE A 23 -11.50 -4.40 -3.07
N MET A 24 -10.35 -4.62 -2.44
CA MET A 24 -9.76 -3.61 -1.55
C MET A 24 -9.34 -2.35 -2.29
N GLU A 25 -8.80 -2.47 -3.49
CA GLU A 25 -8.48 -1.32 -4.34
C GLU A 25 -9.75 -0.53 -4.71
N LEU A 26 -10.85 -1.21 -5.08
CA LEU A 26 -12.12 -0.55 -5.36
C LEU A 26 -12.67 0.20 -4.14
N LEU A 27 -12.60 -0.41 -2.95
CA LEU A 27 -13.07 0.24 -1.72
C LEU A 27 -12.23 1.47 -1.37
N ASP A 28 -10.93 1.41 -1.60
CA ASP A 28 -10.00 2.52 -1.44
C ASP A 28 -10.27 3.65 -2.45
N GLU A 29 -10.55 3.32 -3.71
CA GLU A 29 -11.01 4.28 -4.73
C GLU A 29 -12.29 5.01 -4.32
N LEU A 30 -13.29 4.27 -3.82
CA LEU A 30 -14.55 4.86 -3.35
C LEU A 30 -14.32 5.75 -2.13
N ASN A 31 -13.45 5.34 -1.20
CA ASN A 31 -13.11 6.16 -0.04
C ASN A 31 -12.48 7.50 -0.46
N GLN A 32 -11.57 7.49 -1.43
CA GLN A 32 -10.96 8.71 -1.99
C GLN A 32 -11.96 9.63 -2.69
N GLN A 33 -13.04 9.08 -3.23
CA GLN A 33 -14.16 9.87 -3.76
C GLN A 33 -15.03 10.50 -2.64
N GLY A 34 -14.60 10.41 -1.38
CA GLY A 34 -15.27 11.00 -0.22
C GLY A 34 -16.29 10.08 0.44
N LYS A 35 -16.34 8.79 0.06
CA LYS A 35 -17.27 7.83 0.66
C LYS A 35 -16.73 7.30 1.99
N THR A 36 -17.61 7.16 2.97
CA THR A 36 -17.28 6.44 4.21
C THR A 36 -17.51 4.96 3.98
N ILE A 37 -16.48 4.14 4.18
CA ILE A 37 -16.56 2.69 4.02
C ILE A 37 -16.50 2.03 5.41
N ILE A 38 -17.45 1.15 5.69
CA ILE A 38 -17.47 0.32 6.90
C ILE A 38 -17.42 -1.15 6.47
N ILE A 39 -16.44 -1.88 6.96
CA ILE A 39 -16.29 -3.31 6.68
C ILE A 39 -16.41 -4.07 8.01
N SER A 40 -17.28 -5.07 8.03
CA SER A 40 -17.25 -6.15 9.02
C SER A 40 -16.39 -7.26 8.45
N THR A 41 -15.28 -7.59 9.12
CA THR A 41 -14.44 -8.72 8.72
C THR A 41 -13.72 -9.40 9.88
N HIS A 42 -13.48 -10.70 9.74
CA HIS A 42 -12.56 -11.47 10.58
C HIS A 42 -11.12 -11.53 10.02
N ASP A 43 -10.90 -11.06 8.79
CA ASP A 43 -9.57 -11.00 8.17
C ASP A 43 -8.81 -9.73 8.62
N ILE A 44 -8.03 -9.89 9.68
CA ILE A 44 -7.26 -8.77 10.24
C ILE A 44 -6.00 -8.49 9.42
N GLU A 45 -5.47 -9.47 8.68
CA GLU A 45 -4.30 -9.22 7.81
C GLU A 45 -4.64 -8.18 6.73
N LEU A 46 -5.88 -8.20 6.27
CA LEU A 46 -6.42 -7.21 5.35
C LEU A 46 -6.87 -5.92 6.06
N ALA A 47 -7.59 -6.03 7.17
CA ALA A 47 -8.16 -4.85 7.85
C ALA A 47 -7.09 -3.96 8.51
N TYR A 48 -6.03 -4.56 9.08
CA TYR A 48 -5.00 -3.86 9.83
C TYR A 48 -4.20 -2.81 9.03
N PRO A 49 -3.67 -3.12 7.84
CA PRO A 49 -2.97 -2.14 7.02
C PRO A 49 -3.90 -1.10 6.38
N TRP A 50 -5.15 -1.44 6.13
CA TRP A 50 -6.07 -0.60 5.35
C TRP A 50 -6.90 0.37 6.21
N ALA A 51 -7.38 -0.08 7.36
CA ALA A 51 -8.35 0.70 8.13
C ALA A 51 -7.73 1.94 8.78
N GLU A 52 -8.48 3.04 8.78
CA GLU A 52 -8.14 4.22 9.58
C GLU A 52 -8.55 4.04 11.06
N ARG A 53 -9.66 3.33 11.27
CA ARG A 53 -10.26 3.03 12.58
C ARG A 53 -10.70 1.58 12.64
N ALA A 54 -10.49 0.94 13.78
CA ALA A 54 -10.87 -0.44 14.03
C ALA A 54 -11.71 -0.54 15.31
N ILE A 55 -12.77 -1.36 15.25
CA ILE A 55 -13.69 -1.61 16.36
C ILE A 55 -13.70 -3.11 16.63
N LEU A 56 -13.21 -3.52 17.79
CA LEU A 56 -13.29 -4.90 18.27
C LEU A 56 -14.64 -5.13 18.94
N LEU A 57 -15.42 -6.05 18.39
CA LEU A 57 -16.75 -6.42 18.91
C LEU A 57 -16.72 -7.84 19.50
N LEU A 58 -17.29 -8.00 20.69
CA LEU A 58 -17.53 -9.31 21.30
C LEU A 58 -18.89 -9.34 22.00
N ASN A 59 -19.72 -10.32 21.65
CA ASN A 59 -21.04 -10.53 22.26
C ASN A 59 -21.92 -9.26 22.27
N GLY A 60 -21.91 -8.51 21.16
CA GLY A 60 -22.69 -7.26 21.00
C GLY A 60 -22.15 -6.05 21.77
N LYS A 61 -20.93 -6.14 22.33
CA LYS A 61 -20.27 -5.02 23.02
C LYS A 61 -18.98 -4.64 22.31
N ILE A 62 -18.67 -3.35 22.31
CA ILE A 62 -17.37 -2.83 21.91
C ILE A 62 -16.39 -3.17 23.02
N LEU A 63 -15.38 -3.96 22.68
CA LEU A 63 -14.23 -4.22 23.56
C LEU A 63 -13.23 -3.08 23.47
N GLN A 64 -12.97 -2.61 22.25
CA GLN A 64 -12.02 -1.54 21.97
C GLN A 64 -12.39 -0.86 20.65
N GLU A 65 -12.14 0.45 20.59
CA GLU A 65 -12.30 1.28 19.41
C GLU A 65 -11.14 2.27 19.38
N ASP A 66 -10.28 2.18 18.36
CA ASP A 66 -9.15 3.07 18.16
C ASP A 66 -8.62 2.93 16.72
N VAL A 67 -7.49 3.57 16.43
CA VAL A 67 -6.68 3.27 15.26
C VAL A 67 -6.10 1.85 15.34
N PRO A 68 -5.91 1.13 14.21
CA PRO A 68 -5.53 -0.30 14.23
C PRO A 68 -4.33 -0.69 15.10
N ASP A 69 -3.25 0.07 15.10
CA ASP A 69 -2.03 -0.23 15.89
C ASP A 69 -2.25 -0.17 17.40
N VAL A 70 -3.30 0.54 17.84
CA VAL A 70 -3.77 0.56 19.23
C VAL A 70 -4.85 -0.50 19.44
N ALA A 71 -5.86 -0.55 18.57
CA ALA A 71 -6.99 -1.48 18.64
C ALA A 71 -6.56 -2.96 18.67
N PHE A 72 -5.60 -3.33 17.82
CA PHE A 72 -5.04 -4.68 17.76
C PHE A 72 -3.76 -4.84 18.60
N GLY A 73 -3.32 -3.78 19.27
CA GLY A 73 -2.07 -3.76 20.04
C GLY A 73 -2.11 -4.58 21.33
N ASP A 74 -3.30 -4.82 21.89
CA ASP A 74 -3.50 -5.69 23.05
C ASP A 74 -3.84 -7.12 22.58
N GLN A 75 -2.84 -8.01 22.67
CA GLN A 75 -2.98 -9.40 22.25
C GLN A 75 -4.07 -10.15 23.02
N ASP A 76 -4.32 -9.80 24.28
CA ASP A 76 -5.34 -10.48 25.09
C ASP A 76 -6.74 -10.07 24.65
N LEU A 77 -6.95 -8.82 24.25
CA LEU A 77 -8.21 -8.35 23.70
C LEU A 77 -8.50 -8.96 22.32
N VAL A 78 -7.49 -9.02 21.44
CA VAL A 78 -7.61 -9.68 20.13
C VAL A 78 -7.96 -11.17 20.29
N ARG A 79 -7.24 -11.89 21.16
CA ARG A 79 -7.56 -13.30 21.46
C ARG A 79 -8.93 -13.49 22.07
N LYS A 80 -9.37 -12.62 22.99
CA LYS A 80 -10.73 -12.64 23.56
C LYS A 80 -11.80 -12.44 22.49
N ALA A 81 -11.54 -11.59 21.50
CA ALA A 81 -12.39 -11.40 20.33
C ALA A 81 -12.38 -12.60 19.35
N ARG A 82 -11.59 -13.65 19.63
CA ARG A 82 -11.41 -14.85 18.78
C ARG A 82 -10.79 -14.53 17.42
N LEU A 83 -9.87 -13.58 17.46
CA LEU A 83 -9.21 -13.02 16.29
C LEU A 83 -7.71 -13.35 16.32
N SER A 84 -7.09 -13.40 15.14
CA SER A 84 -5.65 -13.61 14.98
C SER A 84 -4.92 -12.27 14.91
N ILE A 85 -3.74 -12.20 15.50
CA ILE A 85 -2.90 -11.00 15.39
C ILE A 85 -2.26 -11.00 13.99
N PRO A 86 -2.20 -9.84 13.29
CA PRO A 86 -1.49 -9.72 12.02
C PRO A 86 -0.03 -10.14 12.17
N THR A 87 0.47 -10.89 11.19
CA THR A 87 1.81 -11.48 11.20
C THR A 87 2.89 -10.42 11.39
N LEU A 88 2.75 -9.27 10.71
CA LEU A 88 3.70 -8.16 10.82
C LEU A 88 3.70 -7.54 12.22
N LEU A 89 2.52 -7.40 12.84
CA LEU A 89 2.39 -6.89 14.19
C LEU A 89 2.96 -7.88 15.21
N GLU A 90 2.71 -9.18 15.05
CA GLU A 90 3.28 -10.23 15.89
C GLU A 90 4.81 -10.21 15.83
N LEU A 91 5.40 -10.11 14.63
CA LEU A 91 6.85 -9.98 14.43
C LEU A 91 7.40 -8.76 15.19
N TYR A 92 6.77 -7.60 15.05
CA TYR A 92 7.17 -6.37 15.75
C TYR A 92 7.18 -6.57 17.27
N LEU A 93 6.09 -7.12 17.83
CA LEU A 93 5.97 -7.35 19.28
C LEU A 93 7.00 -8.36 19.79
N GLU A 94 7.29 -9.42 19.02
CA GLU A 94 8.32 -10.39 19.39
C GLU A 94 9.73 -9.81 19.38
N LEU A 95 10.03 -8.88 18.47
CA LEU A 95 11.29 -8.14 18.49
C LEU A 95 11.39 -7.25 19.75
N GLU A 96 10.36 -6.50 20.09
CA GLU A 96 10.35 -5.69 21.32
C GLU A 96 10.55 -6.56 22.58
N ARG A 97 9.88 -7.70 22.68
CA ARG A 97 10.01 -8.63 23.82
C ARG A 97 11.42 -9.21 23.96
N ARG A 98 12.19 -9.27 22.88
CA ARG A 98 13.60 -9.69 22.88
C ARG A 98 14.57 -8.55 23.21
N GLY A 99 14.05 -7.34 23.49
CA GLY A 99 14.84 -6.17 23.86
C GLY A 99 15.32 -5.33 22.66
N PHE A 100 14.79 -5.55 21.46
CA PHE A 100 15.02 -4.63 20.34
C PHE A 100 14.24 -3.33 20.59
N HIS A 101 14.95 -2.21 20.72
CA HIS A 101 14.34 -0.90 20.92
C HIS A 101 13.92 -0.33 19.57
N LEU A 102 12.67 -0.57 19.19
CA LEU A 102 12.11 -0.12 17.92
C LEU A 102 11.42 1.25 18.12
N PRO A 103 11.87 2.33 17.43
CA PRO A 103 11.29 3.65 17.62
C PRO A 103 10.02 3.82 16.78
N GLY A 104 9.05 4.55 17.33
CA GLY A 104 7.86 4.98 16.57
C GLY A 104 6.58 4.25 16.97
N ARG A 105 5.62 4.23 16.06
CA ARG A 105 4.36 3.49 16.21
C ARG A 105 4.54 2.06 15.71
N LYS A 106 3.61 1.16 16.07
CA LYS A 106 3.65 -0.21 15.56
C LYS A 106 3.42 -0.19 14.04
N PRO A 107 4.14 -1.00 13.25
CA PRO A 107 4.04 -0.97 11.80
C PRO A 107 2.68 -1.49 11.35
N ARG A 108 2.10 -0.85 10.33
CA ARG A 108 0.91 -1.35 9.64
C ARG A 108 1.26 -2.00 8.32
N THR A 109 2.25 -1.46 7.62
CA THR A 109 2.74 -2.01 6.36
C THR A 109 4.21 -2.44 6.46
N VAL A 110 4.67 -3.23 5.49
CA VAL A 110 6.09 -3.60 5.37
C VAL A 110 6.97 -2.35 5.27
N LEU A 111 6.51 -1.30 4.58
CA LEU A 111 7.23 -0.04 4.47
C LEU A 111 7.41 0.63 5.84
N ASP A 112 6.38 0.63 6.69
CA ASP A 112 6.48 1.12 8.07
C ASP A 112 7.53 0.34 8.86
N MET A 113 7.52 -1.00 8.73
CA MET A 113 8.46 -1.86 9.45
C MET A 113 9.91 -1.61 9.01
N ILE A 114 10.15 -1.50 7.70
CA ILE A 114 11.48 -1.16 7.17
C ILE A 114 11.94 0.20 7.71
N ASN A 115 11.06 1.21 7.71
CA ASN A 115 11.39 2.51 8.27
C ASN A 115 11.73 2.46 9.78
N ILE A 116 10.97 1.70 10.57
CA ILE A 116 11.27 1.47 11.99
C ILE A 116 12.64 0.83 12.15
N MET A 117 12.95 -0.19 11.34
CA MET A 117 14.25 -0.87 11.37
C MET A 117 15.38 0.09 11.00
N ASP A 118 15.25 0.86 9.93
CA ASP A 118 16.28 1.82 9.50
C ASP A 118 16.57 2.88 10.58
N ARG A 119 15.54 3.30 11.34
CA ARG A 119 15.70 4.22 12.47
C ARG A 119 16.33 3.55 13.69
N ALA A 120 15.96 2.30 13.99
CA ALA A 120 16.48 1.54 15.13
C ALA A 120 17.98 1.23 14.95
N PHE A 121 18.36 0.80 13.76
CA PHE A 121 19.72 0.38 13.44
C PHE A 121 20.49 1.54 12.80
N ARG A 122 21.01 2.46 13.63
CA ARG A 122 21.77 3.70 13.31
C ARG A 122 22.93 3.62 12.29
N ASN A 123 23.20 2.46 11.67
CA ASN A 123 24.02 2.44 10.47
C ASN A 123 23.15 2.98 9.34
N LYS A 124 23.62 4.02 8.63
CA LYS A 124 22.93 4.62 7.48
C LYS A 124 22.13 3.55 6.74
N PRO A 125 20.85 3.78 6.45
CA PRO A 125 20.11 2.82 5.67
C PRO A 125 20.95 2.44 4.46
N CYS A 126 21.02 1.16 4.13
CA CYS A 126 21.71 0.68 2.94
C CYS A 126 20.95 1.09 1.67
N TYR A 127 20.49 2.33 1.62
CA TYR A 127 20.05 2.94 0.40
C TYR A 127 21.32 3.34 -0.35
N THR A 128 21.47 2.79 -1.54
CA THR A 128 22.26 3.43 -2.60
C THR A 128 21.64 4.80 -2.92
N GLU A 129 22.12 5.48 -3.96
CA GLU A 129 21.28 6.53 -4.55
C GLU A 129 19.88 5.92 -4.83
N PRO A 130 18.78 6.52 -4.33
CA PRO A 130 17.45 5.95 -4.52
C PRO A 130 17.11 5.81 -6.00
N GLY A 131 16.40 4.74 -6.32
CA GLY A 131 15.85 4.52 -7.65
C GLY A 131 14.75 5.53 -7.97
N THR A 132 14.26 5.45 -9.20
CA THR A 132 13.20 6.33 -9.71
C THR A 132 11.86 5.60 -9.82
N ILE A 133 10.78 6.32 -9.54
CA ILE A 133 9.40 5.85 -9.75
C ILE A 133 8.88 6.57 -10.99
N SER A 134 8.74 5.83 -12.08
CA SER A 134 8.16 6.34 -13.32
C SER A 134 6.64 6.14 -13.31
N LEU A 135 5.90 7.12 -13.80
CA LEU A 135 4.44 7.06 -13.92
C LEU A 135 4.02 7.08 -15.38
N VAL A 136 3.07 6.21 -15.74
CA VAL A 136 2.41 6.22 -17.04
C VAL A 136 0.92 6.36 -16.83
N ASP A 137 0.40 7.53 -17.17
CA ASP A 137 -1.03 7.80 -17.19
C ASP A 137 -1.66 7.27 -18.49
N VAL A 138 -2.54 6.29 -18.36
CA VAL A 138 -3.25 5.67 -19.50
C VAL A 138 -4.28 6.60 -20.15
N ASP A 139 -4.70 7.66 -19.47
CA ASP A 139 -5.62 8.66 -19.99
C ASP A 139 -4.89 9.80 -20.74
N SER A 140 -3.55 9.84 -20.67
CA SER A 140 -2.76 10.88 -21.32
C SER A 140 -2.69 10.69 -22.85
N PRO A 141 -3.07 11.70 -23.65
CA PRO A 141 -3.00 11.62 -25.12
C PRO A 141 -1.57 11.50 -25.66
N ASN A 142 -0.57 11.86 -24.85
CA ASN A 142 0.86 11.77 -25.15
C ASN A 142 1.53 10.56 -24.48
N GLY A 143 0.75 9.51 -24.15
CA GLY A 143 1.24 8.32 -23.47
C GLY A 143 2.35 7.59 -24.21
N VAL A 144 3.35 7.12 -23.46
CA VAL A 144 4.48 6.34 -23.98
C VAL A 144 3.99 4.97 -24.45
N ASP A 145 4.57 4.45 -25.54
CA ASP A 145 4.36 3.05 -25.91
C ASP A 145 5.09 2.15 -24.91
N LEU A 146 4.34 1.59 -23.96
CA LEU A 146 4.88 0.73 -22.91
C LEU A 146 5.59 -0.51 -23.47
N SER A 147 5.20 -1.00 -24.65
CA SER A 147 5.83 -2.18 -25.27
C SER A 147 7.28 -1.85 -25.65
N VAL A 148 7.49 -0.66 -26.23
CA VAL A 148 8.81 -0.13 -26.58
C VAL A 148 9.59 0.20 -25.31
N TRP A 149 8.97 0.86 -24.34
CA TRP A 149 9.63 1.20 -23.08
C TRP A 149 10.10 -0.05 -22.32
N ARG A 150 9.27 -1.10 -22.26
CA ARG A 150 9.59 -2.38 -21.62
C ARG A 150 10.77 -3.08 -22.29
N SER A 151 10.87 -2.99 -23.62
CA SER A 151 11.99 -3.54 -24.37
C SER A 151 13.31 -2.84 -24.02
N SER A 152 13.27 -1.53 -23.77
CA SER A 152 14.44 -0.75 -23.35
C SER A 152 14.77 -0.86 -21.86
N ASN A 153 13.80 -1.27 -21.04
CA ASN A 153 13.91 -1.38 -19.57
C ASN A 153 13.52 -2.79 -19.09
N PRO A 154 14.25 -3.84 -19.53
CA PRO A 154 13.95 -5.20 -19.12
C PRO A 154 14.16 -5.38 -17.62
N GLY A 155 13.19 -6.00 -16.93
CA GLY A 155 13.30 -6.33 -15.52
C GLY A 155 12.87 -5.22 -14.54
N VAL A 156 12.55 -4.01 -15.01
CA VAL A 156 11.99 -2.96 -14.14
C VAL A 156 10.60 -3.38 -13.65
N PRO A 157 10.34 -3.51 -12.34
CA PRO A 157 9.04 -3.94 -11.86
C PRO A 157 7.92 -2.94 -12.24
N ILE A 158 6.77 -3.48 -12.62
CA ILE A 158 5.60 -2.71 -13.08
C ILE A 158 4.42 -2.95 -12.14
N GLY A 159 3.96 -1.87 -11.52
CA GLY A 159 2.71 -1.83 -10.79
C GLY A 159 1.56 -1.33 -11.64
N GLY A 160 0.35 -1.88 -11.44
CA GLY A 160 -0.86 -1.36 -12.05
C GLY A 160 -1.84 -0.90 -10.98
N MET A 161 -2.25 0.36 -11.06
CA MET A 161 -3.15 0.98 -10.09
C MET A 161 -4.41 1.50 -10.79
N GLY A 162 -5.55 0.97 -10.36
CA GLY A 162 -6.86 1.25 -10.91
C GLY A 162 -7.28 0.30 -12.03
N THR A 163 -8.59 0.09 -12.13
CA THR A 163 -9.19 -0.90 -13.06
C THR A 163 -8.74 -0.69 -14.51
N ARG A 164 -8.73 0.57 -14.99
CA ARG A 164 -8.34 0.89 -16.37
C ARG A 164 -6.85 0.70 -16.63
N ALA A 165 -5.98 0.93 -15.65
CA ALA A 165 -4.56 0.67 -15.77
C ALA A 165 -4.27 -0.83 -15.89
N LYS A 166 -4.94 -1.65 -15.07
CA LYS A 166 -4.87 -3.12 -15.12
C LYS A 166 -5.35 -3.64 -16.47
N GLN A 167 -6.49 -3.13 -16.97
CA GLN A 167 -7.00 -3.50 -18.29
C GLN A 167 -6.05 -3.09 -19.42
N TYR A 168 -5.50 -1.88 -19.36
CA TYR A 168 -4.53 -1.39 -20.35
C TYR A 168 -3.30 -2.31 -20.44
N ALA A 169 -2.80 -2.76 -19.29
CA ALA A 169 -1.67 -3.69 -19.21
C ALA A 169 -2.03 -5.07 -19.79
N ALA A 170 -3.21 -5.60 -19.44
CA ALA A 170 -3.70 -6.89 -19.93
C ALA A 170 -3.87 -6.90 -21.45
N ASP A 171 -4.49 -5.86 -22.04
CA ASP A 171 -4.72 -5.73 -23.48
C ASP A 171 -3.40 -5.72 -24.28
N ARG A 172 -2.30 -5.30 -23.65
CA ARG A 172 -0.95 -5.23 -24.25
C ARG A 172 -0.04 -6.38 -23.81
N MET A 173 -0.56 -7.35 -23.05
CA MET A 173 0.19 -8.47 -22.49
C MET A 173 1.41 -8.02 -21.68
N ILE A 174 1.28 -6.90 -20.95
CA ILE A 174 2.31 -6.39 -20.04
C ILE A 174 2.06 -7.05 -18.68
N PRO A 175 2.98 -7.89 -18.19
CA PRO A 175 2.84 -8.48 -16.86
C PRO A 175 2.99 -7.41 -15.79
N LEU A 176 2.07 -7.42 -14.82
CA LEU A 176 2.16 -6.59 -13.62
C LEU A 176 2.80 -7.41 -12.50
N ASP A 177 3.81 -6.85 -11.85
CA ASP A 177 4.48 -7.44 -10.70
C ASP A 177 3.65 -7.22 -9.41
N PHE A 178 2.82 -6.18 -9.38
CA PHE A 178 1.90 -5.92 -8.26
C PHE A 178 0.70 -5.07 -8.65
N THR A 179 -0.44 -5.38 -8.03
CA THR A 179 -1.77 -4.79 -8.29
C THR A 179 -2.43 -4.18 -7.06
N TYR A 180 -1.77 -4.29 -5.90
CA TYR A 180 -2.19 -3.75 -4.61
C TYR A 180 -0.98 -3.27 -3.82
N GLY A 181 -1.15 -2.22 -3.00
CA GLY A 181 -0.07 -1.57 -2.27
C GLY A 181 1.03 -1.04 -3.20
N VAL A 182 0.63 -0.62 -4.40
CA VAL A 182 1.52 -0.33 -5.54
C VAL A 182 2.55 0.75 -5.19
N ILE A 183 2.12 1.83 -4.55
CA ILE A 183 2.98 2.95 -4.17
C ILE A 183 4.03 2.50 -3.14
N ASP A 184 3.61 1.85 -2.06
CA ASP A 184 4.50 1.38 -1.00
C ASP A 184 5.54 0.37 -1.53
N LYS A 185 5.14 -0.53 -2.44
CA LYS A 185 6.06 -1.47 -3.12
C LYS A 185 7.08 -0.73 -3.99
N CYS A 186 6.67 0.29 -4.73
CA CYS A 186 7.57 1.15 -5.51
C CYS A 186 8.54 1.93 -4.61
N ILE A 187 8.09 2.43 -3.46
CA ILE A 187 8.98 3.08 -2.47
C ILE A 187 10.03 2.09 -1.98
N LEU A 188 9.62 0.89 -1.55
CA LEU A 188 10.54 -0.16 -1.10
C LEU A 188 11.60 -0.50 -2.17
N LYS A 189 11.21 -0.49 -3.45
CA LYS A 189 12.13 -0.70 -4.58
C LYS A 189 13.09 0.46 -4.78
N ALA A 190 12.59 1.69 -4.76
CA ALA A 190 13.43 2.89 -4.85
C ALA A 190 14.45 2.96 -3.71
N LEU A 191 14.10 2.53 -2.50
CA LEU A 191 15.04 2.45 -1.37
C LEU A 191 16.21 1.48 -1.63
N LEU A 192 16.02 0.46 -2.46
CA LEU A 192 17.09 -0.46 -2.88
C LEU A 192 17.91 0.05 -4.08
N GLY A 193 17.62 1.27 -4.58
CA GLY A 193 18.21 1.79 -5.81
C GLY A 193 17.58 1.22 -7.08
N GLU A 194 16.47 0.48 -6.97
CA GLU A 194 15.78 -0.11 -8.11
C GLU A 194 14.76 0.88 -8.69
N ASP A 195 14.80 1.09 -10.01
CA ASP A 195 13.75 1.80 -10.71
C ASP A 195 12.45 0.98 -10.71
N SER A 196 11.31 1.65 -10.79
CA SER A 196 10.00 1.01 -10.94
C SER A 196 9.06 1.85 -11.81
N LEU A 197 8.03 1.21 -12.37
CA LEU A 197 7.00 1.85 -13.17
C LEU A 197 5.63 1.64 -12.54
N ILE A 198 4.81 2.67 -12.51
CA ILE A 198 3.40 2.57 -12.16
C ILE A 198 2.55 2.97 -13.35
N ILE A 199 1.69 2.07 -13.80
CA ILE A 199 0.60 2.34 -14.74
C ILE A 199 -0.60 2.82 -13.92
N ILE A 200 -1.10 4.02 -14.22
CA ILE A 200 -2.14 4.70 -13.44
C ILE A 200 -3.16 5.37 -14.36
N THR A 201 -4.29 5.77 -13.79
CA THR A 201 -5.22 6.75 -14.39
C THR A 201 -4.97 8.14 -13.81
N GLY A 202 -5.28 9.19 -14.57
CA GLY A 202 -4.96 10.58 -14.20
C GLY A 202 -5.44 11.02 -12.81
N SER A 203 -6.56 10.47 -12.32
CA SER A 203 -7.08 10.72 -10.97
C SER A 203 -6.14 10.28 -9.84
N MET A 204 -5.24 9.33 -10.09
CA MET A 204 -4.36 8.72 -9.09
C MET A 204 -2.93 9.26 -9.09
N VAL A 205 -2.54 10.07 -10.09
CA VAL A 205 -1.19 10.65 -10.20
C VAL A 205 -0.82 11.43 -8.94
N GLN A 206 -1.72 12.30 -8.51
CA GLN A 206 -1.52 13.15 -7.34
C GLN A 206 -1.28 12.33 -6.06
N ARG A 207 -1.98 11.21 -5.91
CA ARG A 207 -1.86 10.32 -4.75
C ARG A 207 -0.46 9.69 -4.66
N VAL A 208 0.12 9.30 -5.79
CA VAL A 208 1.49 8.77 -5.80
C VAL A 208 2.47 9.83 -5.30
N HIS A 209 2.35 11.06 -5.81
CA HIS A 209 3.19 12.17 -5.37
C HIS A 209 3.01 12.45 -3.87
N GLU A 210 1.78 12.61 -3.39
CA GLU A 210 1.51 12.89 -1.97
C GLU A 210 2.09 11.83 -1.03
N ARG A 211 1.89 10.55 -1.35
CA ARG A 211 2.38 9.44 -0.52
C ARG A 211 3.91 9.32 -0.55
N VAL A 212 4.53 9.48 -1.71
CA VAL A 212 6.00 9.45 -1.84
C VAL A 212 6.63 10.66 -1.15
N ASP A 213 6.05 11.86 -1.30
CA ASP A 213 6.53 13.09 -0.68
C ASP A 213 6.39 13.05 0.84
N GLU A 214 5.27 12.51 1.35
CA GLU A 214 5.08 12.24 2.77
C GLU A 214 6.20 11.34 3.31
N PHE A 215 6.44 10.21 2.67
CA PHE A 215 7.51 9.28 3.06
C PHE A 215 8.90 9.94 3.00
N CYS A 216 9.21 10.67 1.92
CA CYS A 216 10.48 11.37 1.75
C CYS A 216 10.72 12.39 2.88
N ARG A 217 9.69 13.18 3.21
CA ARG A 217 9.74 14.19 4.28
C ARG A 217 9.98 13.56 5.65
N GLU A 218 9.30 12.46 5.96
CA GLU A 218 9.43 11.79 7.26
C GLU A 218 10.79 11.13 7.46
N ASN A 219 11.44 10.70 6.37
CA ASN A 219 12.64 9.86 6.42
C ASN A 219 13.90 10.54 5.90
N GLN A 220 13.79 11.81 5.47
CA GLN A 220 14.90 12.58 4.90
C GLN A 220 15.56 11.89 3.70
N VAL A 221 14.74 11.20 2.89
CA VAL A 221 15.13 10.55 1.63
C VAL A 221 14.56 11.36 0.47
N CYS A 222 15.16 11.27 -0.71
CA CYS A 222 14.64 11.89 -1.94
C CYS A 222 14.45 10.80 -3.00
N ILE A 223 13.19 10.43 -3.25
CA ILE A 223 12.82 9.50 -4.31
C ILE A 223 12.29 10.31 -5.48
N ARG A 224 12.86 10.13 -6.67
CA ARG A 224 12.41 10.86 -7.86
C ARG A 224 11.17 10.20 -8.44
N VAL A 225 10.08 10.96 -8.53
CA VAL A 225 8.86 10.55 -9.24
C VAL A 225 8.77 11.34 -10.55
N SER A 226 8.64 10.65 -11.69
CA SER A 226 8.59 11.30 -13.02
C SER A 226 7.48 10.72 -13.90
N ASN A 227 6.69 11.60 -14.50
CA ASN A 227 5.70 11.21 -15.52
C ASN A 227 6.40 10.96 -16.86
N LEU A 228 6.23 9.76 -17.41
CA LEU A 228 6.75 9.42 -18.74
C LEU A 228 5.83 10.02 -19.81
N SER A 229 6.39 10.89 -20.64
CA SER A 229 5.74 11.44 -21.83
C SER A 229 6.53 11.04 -23.08
N LYS A 230 5.86 11.05 -24.25
CA LYS A 230 6.52 10.78 -25.55
C LYS A 230 7.73 11.69 -25.83
N ASP A 231 7.76 12.88 -25.25
CA ASP A 231 8.89 13.79 -25.32
C ASP A 231 9.84 13.50 -24.15
N GLY A 232 10.66 12.46 -24.30
CA GLY A 232 11.61 12.05 -23.28
C GLY A 232 12.51 13.20 -22.78
N ASN A 233 12.74 13.22 -21.47
CA ASN A 233 13.78 13.99 -20.75
C ASN A 233 14.27 15.26 -21.47
N ARG A 234 13.63 16.39 -21.18
CA ARG A 234 14.29 17.69 -21.23
C ARG A 234 14.25 18.36 -19.87
#